data_AF-A0A9D6TX37-F1
#
_entry.id   AF-A0A9D6TX37-F1
#
_cell.length_a   1.000
_cell.length_b   1.000
_cell.length_c   1.000
_cell.angle_alpha   90.00
_cell.angle_beta   90.00
_cell.angle_gamma   90.00
#
_symmetry.space_group_name_H-M   'P 1'
#
loop_
_entity.id
_entity.type
_entity.pdbx_description
1 polymer ?
#
loop_
_entity_poly.entity_id
_entity_poly.type
_entity_poly.pdbx_seq_one_letter_code
_entity_poly.pdbx_strand_id
1 'polypeptide(L)'
;MNNIPIQVYGINLLVRMMAEAPADVRVHCPKGSPIRYGEVVARGDGFDEGANAFREMPTVKSVVAFEESAEDVEGHYFHVAGEEFRVIRLDAVILSFPLE
;
A
#
# COMPACT_ATOMS: atom_id res chain seq x y z
N MET A 1 -1.10 -19.31 10.32
CA MET A 1 -0.85 -17.86 10.29
C MET A 1 -1.43 -17.28 11.56
N ASN A 2 -0.63 -16.64 12.42
CA ASN A 2 -1.19 -15.85 13.52
C ASN A 2 -1.93 -14.67 12.89
N ASN A 3 -3.25 -14.77 12.83
CA ASN A 3 -4.09 -13.74 12.25
C ASN A 3 -4.24 -12.62 13.30
N ILE A 4 -3.19 -11.82 13.48
CA ILE A 4 -3.25 -10.65 14.35
C ILE A 4 -4.25 -9.69 13.70
N PRO A 5 -5.36 -9.33 14.35
CA PRO A 5 -6.29 -8.36 13.79
C PRO A 5 -5.60 -6.99 13.80
N ILE A 6 -5.30 -6.47 12.61
CA ILE A 6 -4.67 -5.15 12.44
C ILE A 6 -5.68 -4.25 11.75
N GLN A 7 -5.90 -3.07 12.33
CA GLN A 7 -6.77 -2.04 11.78
C GLN A 7 -5.95 -0.79 11.47
N VAL A 8 -6.27 -0.16 10.34
CA VAL A 8 -5.75 1.15 9.94
C VAL A 8 -6.91 2.12 9.77
N TYR A 9 -6.65 3.42 9.88
CA TYR A 9 -7.70 4.46 9.97
C TYR A 9 -7.50 5.56 8.94
N GLY A 10 -8.56 6.31 8.64
CA GLY A 10 -8.54 7.43 7.71
C GLY A 10 -8.19 6.97 6.29
N ILE A 11 -7.26 7.68 5.65
CA ILE A 11 -6.77 7.37 4.31
C ILE A 11 -5.57 6.42 4.28
N ASN A 12 -5.30 5.70 5.37
CA ASN A 12 -4.18 4.76 5.43
C ASN A 12 -4.56 3.38 4.86
N LEU A 13 -3.57 2.74 4.24
CA LEU A 13 -3.61 1.38 3.73
C LEU A 13 -2.57 0.54 4.48
N LEU A 14 -2.98 -0.64 4.93
CA LEU A 14 -2.06 -1.68 5.34
C LEU A 14 -1.78 -2.56 4.12
N VAL A 15 -0.54 -2.57 3.68
CA VAL A 15 -0.09 -3.40 2.55
C VAL A 15 0.91 -4.44 3.01
N ARG A 16 0.80 -5.65 2.47
CA ARG A 16 1.85 -6.67 2.55
C ARG A 16 2.75 -6.52 1.35
N MET A 17 4.05 -6.33 1.59
CA MET A 17 5.01 -6.08 0.52
C MET A 17 5.21 -7.31 -0.35
N MET A 18 5.18 -7.10 -1.66
CA MET A 18 5.48 -8.15 -2.63
C MET A 18 6.98 -8.18 -2.90
N ALA A 19 7.55 -9.39 -2.97
CA ALA A 19 8.96 -9.59 -3.30
C ALA A 19 9.27 -9.26 -4.77
N GLU A 20 8.29 -9.49 -5.66
CA GLU A 20 8.39 -9.26 -7.09
C GLU A 20 7.15 -8.49 -7.59
N ALA A 21 7.31 -7.78 -8.70
CA ALA A 21 6.20 -7.13 -9.38
C ALA A 21 5.23 -8.18 -9.96
N PRO A 22 3.92 -7.88 -10.06
CA PRO A 22 2.97 -8.76 -10.75
C PRO A 22 3.38 -9.01 -12.20
N ALA A 23 3.10 -10.22 -12.71
CA ALA A 23 3.61 -10.68 -14.00
C ALA A 23 3.24 -9.75 -15.18
N ASP A 24 2.01 -9.23 -15.18
CA ASP A 24 1.42 -8.51 -16.31
C ASP A 24 1.42 -6.98 -16.17
N VAL A 25 1.84 -6.44 -15.01
CA VAL A 25 1.80 -5.01 -14.73
C VAL A 25 3.19 -4.50 -14.37
N ARG A 26 3.71 -3.58 -15.20
CA ARG A 26 4.96 -2.86 -14.94
C ARG A 26 4.74 -1.36 -15.01
N VAL A 27 4.94 -0.70 -13.89
CA VAL A 27 4.93 0.75 -13.79
C VAL A 27 6.36 1.28 -13.94
N HIS A 28 6.53 2.31 -14.76
CA HIS A 28 7.81 2.97 -14.97
C HIS A 28 7.75 4.40 -14.44
N CYS A 29 8.63 4.76 -13.50
CA CYS A 29 8.80 6.15 -13.07
C CYS A 29 9.70 6.90 -14.07
N PRO A 30 9.25 8.01 -14.69
CA PRO A 30 10.08 8.80 -15.61
C PRO A 30 11.34 9.38 -14.96
N LYS A 31 11.33 9.57 -13.63
CA LYS A 31 12.45 10.09 -12.84
C LYS A 31 13.42 9.00 -12.38
N GLY A 32 13.11 7.73 -12.64
CA GLY A 32 13.95 6.59 -12.27
C GLY A 32 13.77 6.09 -10.83
N SER A 33 12.81 6.62 -10.07
CA SER A 33 12.50 6.10 -8.73
C SER A 33 12.04 4.63 -8.81
N PRO A 34 12.52 3.75 -7.92
CA PRO A 34 11.99 2.40 -7.79
C PRO A 34 10.48 2.39 -7.55
N ILE A 35 9.78 1.48 -8.22
CA ILE A 35 8.36 1.18 -7.92
C ILE A 35 8.30 -0.06 -7.04
N ARG A 36 7.59 0.06 -5.93
CA ARG A 36 7.26 -1.04 -5.03
C ARG A 36 5.80 -1.42 -5.19
N TYR A 37 5.51 -2.69 -4.91
CA TYR A 37 4.17 -3.26 -4.97
C TYR A 37 3.80 -3.87 -3.63
N GLY A 38 2.55 -3.71 -3.23
CA GLY A 38 2.01 -4.30 -2.02
C GLY A 38 0.56 -4.73 -2.20
N GLU A 39 0.19 -5.87 -1.62
CA GLU A 39 -1.19 -6.33 -1.55
C GLU A 39 -1.90 -5.65 -0.37
N VAL A 40 -3.07 -5.06 -0.60
CA VAL A 40 -3.86 -4.40 0.44
C VAL A 40 -4.47 -5.46 1.36
N VAL A 41 -4.04 -5.47 2.62
CA VAL A 41 -4.53 -6.40 3.66
C VAL A 41 -5.61 -5.74 4.51
N ALA A 42 -5.51 -4.44 4.74
CA ALA A 42 -6.55 -3.65 5.38
C ALA A 42 -6.54 -2.20 4.86
N ARG A 43 -7.66 -1.50 5.01
CA ARG A 43 -7.80 -0.10 4.61
C ARG A 43 -8.58 0.66 5.67
N GLY A 44 -8.27 1.95 5.80
CA GLY A 44 -9.10 2.86 6.58
C GLY A 44 -10.44 3.14 5.91
N ASP A 45 -11.22 3.99 6.55
CA ASP A 45 -12.55 4.40 6.12
C ASP A 45 -12.54 5.39 4.94
N GLY A 46 -11.39 5.95 4.60
CA GLY A 46 -11.21 6.90 3.49
C GLY A 46 -11.48 8.36 3.86
N PHE A 47 -11.65 8.68 5.14
CA PHE A 47 -11.79 10.06 5.60
C PHE A 47 -10.42 10.67 5.92
N ASP A 48 -10.13 11.85 5.37
CA ASP A 48 -8.92 12.59 5.70
C ASP A 48 -9.04 13.30 7.07
N GLU A 49 -7.95 13.91 7.52
CA GLU A 49 -7.94 14.69 8.78
C GLU A 49 -9.07 15.73 8.80
N GLY A 50 -9.93 15.64 9.81
CA GLY A 50 -11.12 16.49 9.96
C GLY A 50 -12.38 15.98 9.27
N ALA A 51 -12.35 14.80 8.64
CA ALA A 51 -13.51 14.11 8.05
C ALA A 51 -14.30 14.92 6.99
N ASN A 52 -13.64 15.91 6.37
CA ASN A 52 -14.29 16.83 5.44
C ASN A 52 -14.45 16.27 4.01
N ALA A 53 -13.67 15.25 3.66
CA ALA A 53 -13.69 14.64 2.33
C ALA A 53 -13.54 13.12 2.43
N PHE A 54 -14.46 12.40 1.80
CA PHE A 54 -14.35 10.97 1.59
C PHE A 54 -13.54 10.70 0.32
N ARG A 55 -12.62 9.73 0.41
CA ARG A 55 -11.82 9.24 -0.72
C ARG A 55 -12.06 7.76 -0.88
N GLU A 56 -12.29 7.35 -2.12
CA GLU A 56 -12.39 5.93 -2.45
C GLU A 56 -11.04 5.26 -2.23
N MET A 57 -11.06 4.16 -1.47
CA MET A 57 -9.86 3.44 -1.07
C MET A 57 -9.72 2.15 -1.89
N PRO A 58 -8.49 1.74 -2.25
CA PRO A 58 -8.21 0.42 -2.81
C PRO A 58 -8.84 -0.71 -1.99
N THR A 59 -9.42 -1.69 -2.68
CA THR A 59 -10.09 -2.82 -2.03
C THR A 59 -9.08 -3.77 -1.39
N VAL A 60 -9.50 -4.50 -0.36
CA VAL A 60 -8.67 -5.58 0.21
C VAL A 60 -8.42 -6.63 -0.87
N LYS A 61 -7.19 -7.18 -0.90
CA LYS A 61 -6.62 -8.04 -1.95
C LYS A 61 -6.27 -7.37 -3.28
N SER A 62 -6.52 -6.07 -3.44
CA SER A 62 -5.94 -5.34 -4.58
C SER A 62 -4.45 -5.14 -4.39
N VAL A 63 -3.71 -5.03 -5.48
CA VAL A 63 -2.32 -4.60 -5.49
C VAL A 63 -2.28 -3.10 -5.67
N VAL A 64 -1.45 -2.42 -4.87
CA VAL A 64 -1.10 -1.02 -5.06
C VAL A 64 0.35 -0.87 -5.47
N ALA A 65 0.62 0.09 -6.35
CA ALA A 65 1.95 0.50 -6.73
C ALA A 65 2.26 1.89 -6.18
N PHE A 66 3.45 2.06 -5.62
CA PHE A 66 3.93 3.33 -5.09
C PHE A 66 5.42 3.51 -5.34
N GLU A 67 5.85 4.77 -5.44
CA GLU A 67 7.27 5.12 -5.54
C GLU A 67 7.93 4.97 -4.18
N GLU A 68 9.15 4.43 -4.17
CA GLU A 68 10.01 4.43 -2.99
C GLU A 68 11.32 5.11 -3.36
N SER A 69 11.65 6.20 -2.66
CA SER A 69 12.94 6.87 -2.83
C SER A 69 14.07 5.96 -2.35
N ALA A 70 15.25 6.09 -2.95
CA ALA A 70 16.44 5.41 -2.44
C ALA A 70 16.88 5.92 -1.06
N GLU A 71 16.43 7.13 -0.69
CA GLU A 71 16.81 7.81 0.55
C GLU A 71 15.80 7.59 1.68
N ASP A 72 14.54 7.26 1.35
CA ASP A 72 13.44 7.19 2.31
C ASP A 72 12.52 6.00 2.03
N VAL A 73 12.17 5.30 3.11
CA VAL A 73 11.15 4.23 3.11
C VAL A 73 9.77 4.87 3.24
N GLU A 74 8.90 4.61 2.27
CA GLU A 74 7.53 5.12 2.30
C GLU A 74 6.71 4.42 3.41
N GLY A 75 6.12 5.23 4.30
CA GLY A 75 5.23 4.77 5.36
C GLY A 75 5.91 4.18 6.60
N HIS A 76 5.09 3.68 7.52
CA HIS A 76 5.56 2.91 8.68
C HIS A 76 5.62 1.44 8.34
N TYR A 77 6.64 0.70 8.78
CA TYR A 77 6.79 -0.72 8.46
C TYR A 77 6.95 -1.58 9.72
N PHE A 78 6.53 -2.84 9.61
CA PHE A 78 6.71 -3.86 10.64
C PHE A 78 6.70 -5.25 10.00
N HIS A 79 7.09 -6.27 10.77
CA HIS A 79 7.17 -7.64 10.27
C HIS A 79 6.25 -8.56 11.07
N VAL A 80 5.52 -9.43 10.36
CA VAL A 80 4.73 -10.51 10.95
C VAL A 80 5.10 -11.81 10.24
N ALA A 81 5.55 -12.80 11.00
CA ALA A 81 5.96 -14.11 10.47
C ALA A 81 6.99 -14.05 9.32
N GLY A 82 7.84 -13.01 9.30
CA GLY A 82 8.87 -12.81 8.27
C GLY A 82 8.39 -12.05 7.01
N GLU A 83 7.10 -11.72 6.92
CA GLU A 83 6.56 -10.85 5.86
C GLU A 83 6.64 -9.38 6.31
N GLU A 84 7.07 -8.49 5.42
CA GLU A 84 7.07 -7.05 5.63
C GLU A 84 5.68 -6.47 5.34
N PHE A 85 5.13 -5.74 6.30
CA PHE A 85 3.90 -4.97 6.18
C PHE A 85 4.23 -3.49 6.26
N ARG A 86 3.49 -2.68 5.50
CA ARG A 86 3.58 -1.22 5.54
C ARG A 86 2.24 -0.56 5.73
N VAL A 87 2.25 0.52 6.49
CA VAL A 87 1.16 1.48 6.57
C VAL A 87 1.54 2.67 5.69
N ILE A 88 0.89 2.79 4.53
CA ILE A 88 1.09 3.88 3.58
C ILE A 88 -0.18 4.73 3.48
N ARG A 89 -0.03 6.00 3.11
CA ARG A 89 -1.19 6.86 2.83
C ARG A 89 -1.68 6.61 1.41
N LEU A 90 -2.98 6.82 1.17
CA LEU A 90 -3.57 6.80 -0.17
C LEU A 90 -2.82 7.72 -1.15
N ASP A 91 -2.28 8.83 -0.68
CA ASP A 91 -1.53 9.80 -1.51
C ASP A 91 -0.23 9.25 -2.11
N ALA A 92 0.34 8.21 -1.50
CA ALA A 92 1.52 7.54 -2.06
C ALA A 92 1.16 6.56 -3.18
N VAL A 93 -0.11 6.16 -3.29
CA VAL A 93 -0.56 5.18 -4.28
C VAL A 93 -0.68 5.84 -5.66
N ILE A 94 0.06 5.29 -6.62
CA ILE A 94 0.05 5.74 -8.02
C ILE A 94 -1.08 5.07 -8.78
N LEU A 95 -1.30 3.77 -8.54
CA LEU A 95 -2.38 2.99 -9.12
C LEU A 95 -2.71 1.77 -8.26
N SER A 96 -3.92 1.25 -8.43
CA SER A 96 -4.38 0.00 -7.82
C SER A 96 -5.07 -0.90 -8.84
N PHE A 97 -4.88 -2.21 -8.75
CA PHE A 97 -5.47 -3.20 -9.65
C PHE A 97 -5.74 -4.52 -8.90
N PRO A 98 -6.69 -5.36 -9.37
CA PRO A 98 -6.93 -6.67 -8.76
C PRO A 98 -5.74 -7.61 -9.03
N LEU A 99 -5.51 -8.57 -8.13
CA LEU A 99 -4.47 -9.60 -8.29
C LEU A 99 -4.89 -10.73 -9.27
N GLU A 100 -6.11 -10.70 -9.80
CA GLU A 100 -6.66 -11.62 -10.81
C GLU A 100 -7.62 -10.89 -11.76
#